data_AF-A0A380DKE7-F1
#
_entry.id   AF-A0A380DKE7-F1
#
_cell.length_a   1.000
_cell.length_b   1.000
_cell.length_c   1.000
_cell.angle_alpha   90.00
_cell.angle_beta   90.00
_cell.angle_gamma   90.00
#
_symmetry.space_group_name_H-M   'P 1'
#
loop_
_entity.id
_entity.type
_entity.pdbx_description
1 polymer ?
#
loop_
_entity_poly.entity_id
_entity_poly.type
_entity_poly.pdbx_seq_one_letter_code
_entity_poly.pdbx_strand_id
1 'polypeptide(L)' 'MSERLVKDDVYTSIHIEEYESEARDTKLGPEEITRDIPNVSEVHLRT' A
#
# COMPACT_ATOMS: atom_id res chain seq x y z
N MET A 1 5.83 6.83 33.36
CA MET A 1 6.00 7.60 32.12
C MET A 1 4.73 8.43 31.96
N SER A 2 4.83 9.77 31.91
CA SER A 2 3.69 10.68 32.13
C SER A 2 2.72 10.66 30.94
N GLU A 3 1.50 10.17 31.14
CA GLU A 3 0.39 10.10 30.16
C GLU A 3 0.07 11.44 29.47
N ARG A 4 0.51 12.56 30.07
CA ARG A 4 0.35 13.91 29.49
C ARG A 4 1.10 14.06 28.16
N LEU A 5 2.29 13.49 28.04
CA LEU A 5 3.12 13.62 26.83
C LEU A 5 2.52 12.88 25.61
N VAL A 6 1.72 11.85 25.86
CA VAL A 6 0.97 11.14 24.80
C VAL A 6 -0.24 11.96 24.36
N LYS A 7 -0.89 12.69 25.28
CA LYS A 7 -2.03 13.56 24.96
C LYS A 7 -1.64 14.81 24.17
N ASP A 8 -0.41 15.28 24.33
CA ASP A 8 0.10 16.46 23.64
C ASP A 8 0.76 16.12 22.27
N ASP A 9 0.58 14.89 21.76
CA ASP A 9 1.14 14.39 20.50
C ASP A 9 2.66 14.57 20.33
N VAL A 10 3.39 14.78 21.44
CA VAL A 10 4.83 15.12 21.45
C VAL A 10 5.71 13.99 20.87
N TYR A 11 5.21 12.75 20.84
CA TYR A 11 5.90 11.58 20.29
C TYR A 11 5.31 11.08 18.98
N THR A 12 4.36 11.79 18.39
CA THR A 12 3.74 11.41 17.11
C THR A 12 4.63 11.85 15.95
N SER A 13 5.07 10.90 15.11
CA SER A 13 5.86 11.16 13.90
C SER A 13 5.09 10.77 12.65
N ILE A 14 5.27 11.55 11.57
CA ILE A 14 4.77 11.19 10.24
C ILE A 14 5.90 10.46 9.52
N HIS A 15 5.62 9.22 9.10
CA HIS A 15 6.50 8.44 8.24
C HIS A 15 5.91 8.42 6.84
N ILE A 16 6.71 8.81 5.85
CA ILE A 16 6.34 8.73 4.43
C ILE A 16 7.15 7.58 3.84
N GLU A 17 6.45 6.57 3.33
CA GLU A 17 7.04 5.44 2.61
C GLU A 17 6.61 5.50 1.15
N GLU A 18 7.57 5.33 0.25
CA GLU A 18 7.33 5.28 -1.19
C GLU A 18 7.42 3.82 -1.64
N TYR A 19 6.41 3.36 -2.37
CA TYR A 19 6.37 2.02 -2.96
C TYR A 19 6.23 2.17 -4.47
N GLU A 20 7.19 1.63 -5.20
CA GLU A 20 7.21 1.65 -6.67
C GLU A 20 6.97 0.25 -7.23
N SER A 21 6.28 0.17 -8.37
CA SER A 21 6.05 -1.07 -9.11
C SER A 21 6.06 -0.80 -10.61
N GLU A 22 6.59 -1.73 -11.38
CA GLU A 22 6.71 -1.65 -12.84
C GLU A 22 6.12 -2.91 -13.48
N ALA A 23 5.49 -2.75 -14.65
CA ALA A 23 5.10 -3.87 -15.50
C ALA A 23 6.15 -4.05 -16.59
N ARG A 24 6.66 -5.29 -16.74
CA ARG A 24 7.75 -5.61 -17.66
C ARG A 24 7.28 -6.47 -18.82
N ASP A 25 7.98 -6.33 -19.94
CA ASP A 25 7.89 -7.28 -21.05
C ASP A 25 8.65 -8.56 -20.72
N THR A 26 7.92 -9.66 -20.63
CA THR A 26 8.51 -10.98 -20.41
C THR A 26 8.48 -11.81 -21.69
N LYS A 27 9.23 -12.91 -21.72
CA LYS A 27 9.21 -13.86 -22.84
C LYS A 27 7.83 -14.51 -23.08
N LEU A 28 6.96 -14.49 -22.07
CA LEU A 28 5.61 -15.06 -22.13
C LEU A 28 4.55 -14.00 -22.47
N GLY A 29 4.93 -12.72 -22.54
CA GLY A 29 4.04 -11.59 -22.80
C GLY A 29 4.34 -10.41 -21.86
N PRO A 30 3.77 -9.23 -22.15
CA PRO A 30 3.82 -8.08 -21.26
C PRO A 30 3.03 -8.35 -19.97
N GLU A 31 3.55 -7.87 -18.85
CA GLU A 31 2.79 -7.75 -17.60
C GLU A 31 1.76 -6.61 -17.71
N GLU A 32 0.61 -6.75 -17.05
CA GLU A 32 -0.47 -5.77 -17.08
C GLU A 32 -0.79 -5.26 -15.67
N ILE A 33 -0.81 -3.94 -15.49
CA ILE A 33 -1.32 -3.31 -14.26
C ILE A 33 -2.84 -3.17 -14.39
N THR A 34 -3.57 -4.10 -13.77
CA THR A 34 -5.04 -4.15 -13.83
C THR A 34 -5.65 -4.39 -12.44
N ARG A 35 -6.90 -3.94 -12.26
CA ARG A 35 -7.71 -4.28 -11.08
C ARG A 35 -8.34 -5.67 -11.18
N ASP A 36 -8.21 -6.35 -12.33
CA ASP A 36 -8.70 -7.72 -12.53
C ASP A 36 -7.65 -8.74 -12.04
N ILE A 37 -7.72 -9.07 -10.75
CA ILE A 37 -6.74 -9.96 -10.11
C ILE A 37 -7.35 -11.35 -9.94
N PRO A 38 -6.74 -12.40 -10.53
CA PRO A 38 -7.28 -13.75 -10.46
C PRO A 38 -7.31 -14.24 -9.01
N ASN A 39 -8.39 -14.94 -8.64
CA ASN A 39 -8.61 -15.51 -7.31
C ASN A 39 -8.73 -14.48 -6.15
N VAL A 40 -8.87 -13.19 -6.44
CA VAL A 40 -9.18 -12.17 -5.42
C VAL A 40 -10.69 -11.92 -5.38
N SER A 41 -11.27 -12.01 -4.19
CA SER A 41 -12.70 -11.71 -4.00
C SER A 41 -13.00 -10.23 -4.25
N GLU A 42 -14.15 -9.92 -4.86
CA GLU A 42 -14.57 -8.53 -5.15
C GLU A 42 -14.53 -7.58 -3.94
N VAL A 43 -14.70 -8.09 -2.72
CA VAL A 43 -14.61 -7.31 -1.47
C VAL A 43 -13.27 -6.59 -1.33
N HIS A 44 -12.17 -7.19 -1.81
CA HIS A 44 -10.83 -6.60 -1.77
C HIS A 44 -10.54 -5.66 -2.95
N LEU A 45 -11.41 -5.64 -3.97
CA LEU A 45 -11.27 -4.82 -5.18
C LEU A 45 -12.27 -3.65 -5.20
N ARG A 46 -13.07 -3.45 -4.16
CA ARG A 46 -14.10 -2.40 -4.12
C ARG A 46 -13.50 -1.00 -4.21
N THR A 47 -14.16 -0.16 -5.01
CA THR A 47 -13.97 1.30 -5.12
C THR A 47 -14.38 2.00 -3.84
#